data_AF-A0A924RXZ9-F1
#
_entry.id   AF-A0A924RXZ9-F1
#
_cell.length_a   1.000
_cell.length_b   1.000
_cell.length_c   1.000
_cell.angle_alpha   90.00
_cell.angle_beta   90.00
_cell.angle_gamma   90.00
#
_symmetry.space_group_name_H-M   'P 1'
#
loop_
_entity.id
_entity.type
_entity.pdbx_description
1 polymer ?
#
loop_
_entity_poly.entity_id
_entity_poly.type
_entity_poly.pdbx_seq_one_letter_code
_entity_poly.pdbx_strand_id
1 'polypeptide(L)' 'AIKQLQKNFPTIIVKTVDERYSSKNAVRAMVEMGMKKKDRQVKGNIDQVAATMLLQEYLASL' A
#
# COMPACT_ATOMS: atom_id res chain seq x y z
N ALA A 1 -8.46 -6.09 13.44
CA ALA A 1 -8.39 -5.05 12.39
C ALA A 1 -9.65 -5.02 11.52
N ILE A 2 -9.83 -5.91 10.52
CA ILE A 2 -10.96 -5.82 9.56
C ILE A 2 -12.34 -5.83 10.25
N LYS A 3 -12.58 -6.78 11.16
CA LYS A 3 -13.84 -6.86 11.92
C LYS A 3 -14.13 -5.59 12.74
N GLN A 4 -13.08 -4.93 13.26
CA GLN A 4 -13.22 -3.69 14.01
C GLN A 4 -13.55 -2.50 13.07
N LEU A 5 -12.96 -2.46 11.88
CA LEU A 5 -13.30 -1.46 10.86
C LEU A 5 -14.76 -1.60 10.41
N GLN A 6 -15.21 -2.82 10.12
CA GLN A 6 -16.61 -3.08 9.76
C GLN A 6 -17.58 -2.71 10.89
N LYS A 7 -17.20 -2.95 12.15
CA LYS A 7 -18.02 -2.57 13.31
C LYS A 7 -18.11 -1.06 13.49
N ASN A 8 -16.99 -0.35 13.35
CA ASN A 8 -16.93 1.10 13.59
C ASN A 8 -17.43 1.92 12.39
N PHE A 9 -17.36 1.37 11.17
CA PHE A 9 -17.75 2.03 9.93
C PHE A 9 -18.66 1.11 9.09
N PRO A 10 -19.88 0.79 9.55
CA PRO A 10 -20.75 -0.20 8.91
C PRO A 10 -21.24 0.21 7.52
N THR A 11 -21.27 1.51 7.21
CA THR A 11 -21.67 2.04 5.90
C THR A 11 -20.53 2.10 4.89
N ILE A 12 -19.28 1.92 5.32
CA ILE A 12 -18.10 1.93 4.44
C ILE A 12 -17.80 0.50 4.03
N ILE A 13 -17.83 0.23 2.72
CA ILE A 13 -17.53 -1.10 2.18
C ILE A 13 -16.03 -1.38 2.35
N VAL A 14 -15.71 -2.42 3.13
CA VAL A 14 -14.33 -2.89 3.30
C VAL A 14 -14.03 -3.96 2.26
N LYS A 15 -13.13 -3.65 1.31
CA LYS A 15 -12.61 -4.60 0.32
C LYS A 15 -11.16 -4.95 0.65
N THR A 16 -10.81 -6.22 0.47
CA THR A 16 -9.45 -6.73 0.66
C THR A 16 -8.77 -6.91 -0.69
N VAL A 17 -7.50 -6.53 -0.77
CA VAL A 17 -6.63 -6.71 -1.94
C VAL A 17 -5.43 -7.56 -1.52
N ASP A 18 -4.86 -8.34 -2.43
CA ASP A 18 -3.65 -9.12 -2.16
C ASP A 18 -2.41 -8.20 -2.12
N GLU A 19 -1.67 -8.19 -1.00
CA GLU A 19 -0.47 -7.35 -0.84
C GLU A 19 0.86 -8.09 -0.93
N ARG A 20 0.88 -9.40 -1.23
CA ARG A 20 2.07 -10.28 -1.04
C ARG A 20 3.38 -9.77 -1.64
N TYR A 21 3.34 -8.93 -2.67
CA TYR A 21 4.52 -8.35 -3.32
C TYR A 21 4.62 -6.83 -3.23
N SER A 22 3.69 -6.18 -2.52
CA SER A 22 3.56 -4.72 -2.43
C SER A 22 4.83 -4.05 -1.90
N SER A 23 5.46 -4.56 -0.85
CA SER A 23 6.69 -3.95 -0.30
C SER A 23 7.87 -4.04 -1.27
N LYS A 24 8.01 -5.15 -1.99
CA LYS A 24 9.08 -5.33 -3.00
C LYS A 24 8.85 -4.39 -4.19
N ASN A 25 7.61 -4.28 -4.63
CA ASN A 25 7.21 -3.38 -5.72
C ASN A 25 7.38 -1.91 -5.32
N ALA A 26 7.03 -1.55 -4.08
CA ALA A 26 7.24 -0.22 -3.53
C ALA A 26 8.72 0.17 -3.53
N VAL A 27 9.59 -0.71 -3.03
CA VAL A 27 11.05 -0.45 -3.06
C VAL A 27 11.57 -0.28 -4.48
N ARG A 28 11.06 -1.06 -5.45
CA ARG A 28 11.41 -0.91 -6.86
C ARG A 28 10.95 0.44 -7.41
N ALA A 29 9.69 0.83 -7.17
CA ALA A 29 9.16 2.12 -7.57
C ALA A 29 9.97 3.28 -6.97
N MET A 30 10.38 3.18 -5.70
CA MET A 30 11.24 4.18 -5.04
C MET A 30 12.60 4.31 -5.73
N VAL A 31 13.18 3.22 -6.26
CA VAL A 31 14.40 3.27 -7.06
C VAL A 31 14.14 3.97 -8.40
N GLU A 32 13.06 3.61 -9.08
CA GLU A 32 12.67 4.20 -10.37
C GLU A 32 12.37 5.71 -10.24
N MET A 33 11.83 6.15 -9.10
CA MET A 33 11.63 7.57 -8.77
C MET A 33 12.92 8.30 -8.34
N GLY A 34 14.06 7.63 -8.28
CA GLY A 34 15.34 8.24 -7.93
C GLY A 34 15.56 8.50 -6.43
N MET A 35 14.78 7.87 -5.54
CA MET A 35 14.97 8.02 -4.08
C MET A 35 16.32 7.44 -3.64
N LYS A 36 16.97 8.06 -2.66
CA LYS A 36 18.27 7.58 -2.15
C LYS A 36 18.13 6.24 -1.40
N LYS A 37 19.23 5.50 -1.32
CA LYS A 37 19.27 4.18 -0.63
C LYS A 37 18.83 4.27 0.83
N LYS A 38 19.24 5.32 1.53
CA LYS A 38 18.87 5.55 2.93
C LYS A 38 17.35 5.71 3.09
N ASP A 39 16.71 6.45 2.18
CA ASP A 39 15.29 6.78 2.28
C ASP A 39 14.39 5.58 1.97
N ARG A 40 14.83 4.71 1.03
CA ARG A 40 14.14 3.45 0.68
C ARG A 40 14.43 2.28 1.63
N GLN A 41 15.23 2.50 2.68
CA GLN A 41 15.38 1.57 3.80
C GLN A 41 14.49 1.94 4.99
N VAL A 42 13.92 3.15 5.00
CA VAL A 42 12.99 3.59 6.03
C VAL A 42 11.66 2.89 5.82
N LYS A 43 11.27 2.01 6.76
CA LYS A 43 10.04 1.22 6.67
C LYS A 43 8.79 2.08 6.42
N GLY A 44 8.66 3.22 7.10
CA GLY A 44 7.53 4.13 6.90
C GLY A 44 7.37 4.63 5.46
N ASN A 45 8.48 4.89 4.76
CA ASN A 45 8.43 5.31 3.36
C ASN A 45 8.00 4.15 2.45
N ILE A 46 8.48 2.94 2.73
CA ILE A 46 8.09 1.72 1.98
C ILE A 46 6.58 1.47 2.16
N ASP A 47 6.09 1.53 3.40
CA ASP A 47 4.69 1.28 3.75
C ASP A 47 3.76 2.31 3.08
N GLN A 48 4.15 3.59 3.04
CA GLN A 48 3.37 4.64 2.38
C GLN A 48 3.27 4.44 0.86
N VAL A 49 4.39 4.10 0.20
CA VAL A 49 4.40 3.84 -1.24
C VAL A 49 3.61 2.56 -1.55
N ALA A 50 3.75 1.50 -0.74
CA ALA A 50 2.98 0.27 -0.88
C ALA A 50 1.47 0.51 -0.77
N ALA A 51 1.02 1.29 0.22
CA ALA A 51 -0.40 1.66 0.37
C ALA A 51 -0.93 2.43 -0.85
N THR A 52 -0.12 3.32 -1.42
CA THR A 52 -0.48 4.07 -2.63
C THR A 52 -0.60 3.15 -3.85
N MET A 53 0.31 2.19 -4.00
CA MET A 53 0.27 1.22 -5.10
C MET A 53 -0.94 0.28 -4.99
N LEU A 54 -1.28 -0.18 -3.78
CA LEU A 54 -2.49 -0.99 -3.55
C LEU A 54 -3.76 -0.23 -3.93
N LEU A 55 -3.81 1.08 -3.63
CA LEU A 55 -4.92 1.93 -4.06
C LEU A 55 -4.98 2.06 -5.58
N GLN A 56 -3.83 2.25 -6.24
CA GLN A 56 -3.76 2.33 -7.71
C GLN A 56 -4.24 1.03 -8.37
N GLU A 57 -3.80 -0.12 -7.87
CA GLU A 57 -4.21 -1.44 -8.37
C GLU A 57 -5.73 -1.64 -8.22
N TYR A 58 -6.26 -1.31 -7.04
CA TYR A 58 -7.71 -1.37 -6.80
C TYR A 58 -8.48 -0.48 -7.79
N LEU A 59 -8.07 0.77 -7.98
CA LEU A 59 -8.72 1.71 -8.89
C LEU A 59 -8.63 1.27 -10.35
N ALA A 60 -7.52 0.65 -10.76
CA ALA A 60 -7.33 0.14 -12.13
C ALA A 60 -8.14 -1.14 -12.42
N SER A 61 -8.53 -1.87 -11.37
CA SER A 61 -9.35 -3.09 -11.47
C SER A 61 -10.86 -2.85 -11.53
N LEU A 62 -11.30 -1.59 -11.38
CA LEU A 62 -12.70 -1.16 -11.54
C LEU A 62 -13.09 -1.11 -13.02
#